data_AF-A0A2E7VC29-F1
#
_entry.id   AF-A0A2E7VC29-F1
#
_cell.length_a   1.000
_cell.length_b   1.000
_cell.length_c   1.000
_cell.angle_alpha   90.00
_cell.angle_beta   90.00
_cell.angle_gamma   90.00
#
_symmetry.space_group_name_H-M   'P 1'
#
loop_
_entity.id
_entity.type
_entity.pdbx_description
1 polymer ?
#
loop_
_entity_poly.entity_id
_entity_poly.type
_entity_poly.pdbx_seq_one_letter_code
_entity_poly.pdbx_strand_id
1 'polypeptide(L)'
;MQFILNPRSLKDARVLVTNDDGYDAEGIKLLTEIAESLAKEVWVVAPSEENSGAGHSLTVRRSIDVSQLSDRKFSVDGTPTDCVIIALNQLMRDSKPDLVLSGINRGVNIAEDVTYSGTIGAAYEAAIAGVRAIAFSQELSVNSEINWSSAKLSAADVIKKLYSQQWKADCLLNVNFPSRQVNEGKIKITTQGRHKKGDDVASDKTAVGGQRYKIGAVRLDNTPQQGTDVQALKNGIISITPITINHTDNAFKDYLKGVL
;
A
#
# COMPACT_ATOMS: atom_id res chain seq x y z
N MET A 1 -3.56 11.57 24.14
CA MET A 1 -4.89 11.00 23.84
C MET A 1 -4.79 10.42 22.44
N GLN A 2 -4.85 9.09 22.24
CA GLN A 2 -4.84 8.54 20.88
C GLN A 2 -6.19 8.83 20.24
N PHE A 3 -6.19 9.54 19.10
CA PHE A 3 -7.40 9.78 18.34
C PHE A 3 -7.85 8.43 17.74
N ILE A 4 -8.99 7.94 18.22
CA ILE A 4 -9.64 6.73 17.69
C ILE A 4 -10.73 7.20 16.73
N LEU A 5 -10.66 6.75 15.48
CA LEU A 5 -11.72 6.94 14.51
C LEU A 5 -12.79 5.88 14.76
N ASN A 6 -14.04 6.32 14.91
CA ASN A 6 -15.18 5.43 15.19
C ASN A 6 -15.70 4.76 13.90
N PRO A 7 -16.24 3.53 14.00
CA PRO A 7 -16.88 2.85 12.88
C PRO A 7 -18.00 3.68 12.25
N ARG A 8 -18.13 3.61 10.92
CA ARG A 8 -19.23 4.20 10.14
C ARG A 8 -19.82 3.15 9.19
N SER A 9 -20.98 3.45 8.63
CA SER A 9 -21.57 2.66 7.54
C SER A 9 -20.70 2.78 6.30
N LEU A 10 -20.13 1.67 5.83
CA LEU A 10 -19.35 1.66 4.58
C LEU A 10 -20.23 1.98 3.35
N LYS A 11 -21.53 1.66 3.42
CA LYS A 11 -22.48 1.94 2.33
C LYS A 11 -22.62 3.43 2.05
N ASP A 12 -22.51 4.25 3.08
CA ASP A 12 -22.65 5.71 2.99
C ASP A 12 -21.30 6.44 2.91
N ALA A 13 -20.20 5.68 2.88
CA ALA A 13 -18.84 6.22 2.87
C ALA A 13 -18.44 6.75 1.49
N ARG A 14 -17.54 7.72 1.50
CA ARG A 14 -16.78 8.16 0.32
C ARG A 14 -15.43 7.44 0.32
N VAL A 15 -15.12 6.73 -0.75
CA VAL A 15 -13.88 5.95 -0.88
C VAL A 15 -13.01 6.56 -1.97
N LEU A 16 -11.74 6.78 -1.67
CA LEU A 16 -10.71 7.11 -2.65
C LEU A 16 -9.89 5.84 -2.95
N VAL A 17 -9.74 5.52 -4.24
CA VAL A 17 -8.93 4.41 -4.74
C VAL A 17 -7.73 4.96 -5.51
N THR A 18 -6.55 4.41 -5.24
CA THR A 18 -5.28 4.77 -5.90
C THR A 18 -4.36 3.55 -5.99
N ASN A 19 -3.19 3.68 -6.62
CA ASN A 19 -2.16 2.65 -6.71
C ASN A 19 -0.80 3.24 -7.14
N ASP A 20 0.20 2.38 -7.33
CA ASP A 20 1.48 2.68 -7.99
C ASP A 20 1.68 2.03 -9.36
N ASP A 21 0.85 1.05 -9.76
CA ASP A 21 0.91 0.44 -11.11
C ASP A 21 0.31 1.33 -12.23
N GLY A 22 -0.38 2.42 -11.87
CA GLY A 22 -1.06 3.33 -12.80
C GLY A 22 -2.56 3.06 -13.00
N TYR A 23 -3.29 4.06 -13.51
CA TYR A 23 -4.77 4.10 -13.54
C TYR A 23 -5.44 3.02 -14.42
N ASP A 24 -4.71 2.42 -15.34
CA ASP A 24 -5.20 1.40 -16.27
C ASP A 24 -4.78 -0.03 -15.89
N ALA A 25 -4.03 -0.20 -14.79
CA ALA A 25 -3.60 -1.50 -14.31
C ALA A 25 -4.79 -2.39 -13.90
N GLU A 26 -4.62 -3.71 -14.03
CA GLU A 26 -5.66 -4.68 -13.66
C GLU A 26 -6.02 -4.63 -12.16
N GLY A 27 -5.01 -4.46 -11.30
CA GLY A 27 -5.17 -4.46 -9.85
C GLY A 27 -6.05 -3.32 -9.33
N ILE A 28 -5.91 -2.11 -9.89
CA ILE A 28 -6.74 -0.96 -9.50
C ILE A 28 -8.16 -1.06 -10.08
N LYS A 29 -8.33 -1.63 -11.28
CA LYS A 29 -9.65 -1.93 -11.84
C LYS A 29 -10.43 -2.88 -10.93
N LEU A 30 -9.77 -3.96 -10.48
CA LEU A 30 -10.36 -4.91 -9.53
C LEU A 30 -10.69 -4.24 -8.19
N LEU A 31 -9.78 -3.44 -7.64
CA LEU A 31 -10.03 -2.75 -6.37
C LEU A 31 -11.18 -1.74 -6.47
N THR A 32 -11.30 -1.07 -7.61
CA THR A 32 -12.40 -0.13 -7.90
C THR A 32 -13.74 -0.86 -7.94
N GLU A 33 -13.84 -1.97 -8.69
CA GLU A 33 -15.07 -2.80 -8.74
C GLU A 33 -15.48 -3.26 -7.33
N ILE A 34 -14.50 -3.69 -6.52
CA ILE A 34 -14.75 -4.09 -5.14
C ILE A 34 -15.24 -2.90 -4.31
N ALA A 35 -14.60 -1.73 -4.41
CA ALA A 35 -15.01 -0.53 -3.68
C ALA A 35 -16.43 -0.09 -4.05
N GLU A 36 -16.78 -0.10 -5.34
CA GLU A 36 -18.11 0.27 -5.86
C GLU A 36 -19.21 -0.69 -5.38
N SER A 37 -18.88 -1.95 -5.14
CA SER A 37 -19.81 -2.91 -4.54
C SER A 37 -20.10 -2.65 -3.05
N LEU A 38 -19.28 -1.83 -2.38
CA LEU A 38 -19.31 -1.62 -0.94
C LEU A 38 -19.77 -0.22 -0.52
N ALA A 39 -19.46 0.79 -1.32
CA ALA A 39 -19.65 2.19 -0.99
C ALA A 39 -20.42 2.94 -2.07
N LYS A 40 -21.24 3.91 -1.66
CA LYS A 40 -22.06 4.73 -2.56
C LYS A 40 -21.23 5.64 -3.48
N GLU A 41 -20.07 6.10 -3.02
CA GLU A 41 -19.26 7.06 -3.74
C GLU A 41 -17.80 6.64 -3.78
N VAL A 42 -17.32 6.30 -4.97
CA VAL A 42 -15.93 5.90 -5.23
C VAL A 42 -15.28 6.92 -6.17
N TRP A 43 -14.09 7.36 -5.78
CA TRP A 43 -13.19 8.19 -6.57
C TRP A 43 -11.94 7.39 -6.90
N VAL A 44 -11.43 7.56 -8.11
CA VAL A 44 -10.18 6.95 -8.56
C VAL A 44 -9.23 8.07 -8.96
N VAL A 45 -8.11 8.20 -8.25
CA VAL A 45 -7.05 9.15 -8.57
C VAL A 45 -5.74 8.39 -8.53
N ALA A 46 -5.13 8.17 -9.68
CA ALA A 46 -3.99 7.27 -9.81
C ALA A 46 -2.96 7.80 -10.81
N PRO A 47 -1.70 7.34 -10.72
CA PRO A 47 -0.66 7.76 -11.64
C PRO A 47 -1.02 7.47 -13.11
N SER A 48 -0.52 8.29 -14.04
CA SER A 48 -0.60 8.06 -15.48
C SER A 48 0.23 6.86 -15.93
N GLU A 49 1.35 6.60 -15.26
CA GLU A 49 2.30 5.54 -15.55
C GLU A 49 2.69 4.78 -14.27
N GLU A 50 3.34 3.63 -14.46
CA GLU A 50 3.88 2.82 -13.35
C GLU A 50 4.95 3.61 -12.57
N ASN A 51 4.82 3.63 -11.25
CA ASN A 51 5.70 4.30 -10.30
C ASN A 51 6.24 3.31 -9.23
N SER A 52 6.49 2.07 -9.63
CA SER A 52 7.05 1.01 -8.78
C SER A 52 8.37 1.47 -8.12
N GLY A 53 8.46 1.33 -6.79
CA GLY A 53 9.64 1.71 -6.01
C GLY A 53 9.74 3.21 -5.69
N ALA A 54 8.71 4.02 -5.97
CA ALA A 54 8.70 5.44 -5.62
C ALA A 54 8.70 5.71 -4.11
N GLY A 55 8.39 4.71 -3.27
CA GLY A 55 8.21 4.87 -1.83
C GLY A 55 7.18 5.94 -1.49
N HIS A 56 7.42 6.66 -0.39
CA HIS A 56 6.61 7.82 0.02
C HIS A 56 7.25 9.13 -0.48
N SER A 57 7.37 9.28 -1.80
CA SER A 57 8.00 10.45 -2.43
C SER A 57 7.00 11.49 -2.91
N LEU A 58 7.41 12.76 -2.88
CA LEU A 58 6.62 13.94 -3.24
C LEU A 58 7.23 14.67 -4.43
N THR A 59 6.40 15.07 -5.39
CA THR A 59 6.84 15.92 -6.49
C THR A 59 6.84 17.39 -6.05
N VAL A 60 8.02 17.92 -5.70
CA VAL A 60 8.17 19.29 -5.18
C VAL A 60 8.87 20.27 -6.13
N ARG A 61 9.49 19.77 -7.22
CA ARG A 61 10.34 20.57 -8.12
C ARG A 61 9.69 20.93 -9.46
N ARG A 62 8.48 20.45 -9.72
CA ARG A 62 7.72 20.74 -10.94
C ARG A 62 6.23 20.77 -10.63
N SER A 63 5.46 21.34 -11.55
CA SER A 63 4.01 21.22 -11.56
C SER A 63 3.59 19.79 -11.96
N ILE A 64 2.40 19.40 -11.49
CA ILE A 64 1.79 18.09 -11.72
C ILE A 64 0.54 18.30 -12.57
N ASP A 65 0.47 17.61 -13.70
CA ASP A 65 -0.69 17.64 -14.57
C ASP A 65 -1.72 16.58 -14.16
N VAL A 66 -3.00 16.95 -14.22
CA VAL A 66 -4.12 16.09 -13.85
C VAL A 66 -5.10 16.03 -15.02
N SER A 67 -5.38 14.82 -15.49
CA SER A 67 -6.33 14.55 -16.56
C SER A 67 -7.60 13.92 -15.98
N GLN A 68 -8.75 14.51 -16.25
CA GLN A 68 -10.04 13.91 -15.92
C GLN A 68 -10.43 12.89 -16.99
N LEU A 69 -10.59 11.63 -16.60
CA LEU A 69 -10.96 10.52 -17.48
C LEU A 69 -12.48 10.28 -17.47
N SER A 70 -13.13 10.53 -16.32
CA SER A 70 -14.58 10.56 -16.15
C SER A 70 -14.94 11.36 -14.88
N ASP A 71 -16.23 11.48 -14.54
CA ASP A 71 -16.72 12.29 -13.40
C ASP A 71 -15.93 12.11 -12.10
N ARG A 72 -15.46 10.88 -11.79
CA ARG A 72 -14.72 10.56 -10.56
C ARG A 72 -13.43 9.78 -10.80
N LYS A 73 -12.94 9.76 -12.04
CA LYS A 73 -11.71 9.06 -12.41
C LYS A 73 -10.71 10.05 -12.99
N PHE A 74 -9.53 10.12 -12.38
CA PHE A 74 -8.47 11.05 -12.72
C PHE A 74 -7.14 10.31 -12.86
N SER A 75 -6.35 10.73 -13.84
CA SER A 75 -4.97 10.35 -14.01
C SER A 75 -4.06 11.52 -13.63
N VAL A 76 -2.97 11.23 -12.93
CA VAL A 76 -2.02 12.22 -12.41
C VAL A 76 -0.63 11.90 -12.94
N ASP A 77 0.05 12.85 -13.54
CA ASP A 77 1.46 12.73 -13.89
C ASP A 77 2.34 12.99 -12.65
N GLY A 78 2.30 12.06 -11.70
CA GLY A 78 2.97 12.18 -10.40
C GLY A 78 2.99 10.87 -9.63
N THR A 79 3.47 10.92 -8.39
CA THR A 79 3.58 9.74 -7.53
C THR A 79 2.21 9.32 -6.95
N PRO A 80 2.09 8.11 -6.39
CA PRO A 80 0.89 7.70 -5.65
C PRO A 80 0.57 8.65 -4.48
N THR A 81 1.60 9.20 -3.83
CA THR A 81 1.46 10.19 -2.77
C THR A 81 0.89 11.50 -3.31
N ASP A 82 1.39 11.97 -4.46
CA ASP A 82 0.85 13.17 -5.12
C ASP A 82 -0.63 12.98 -5.48
N CYS A 83 -1.03 11.78 -5.93
CA CYS A 83 -2.42 11.44 -6.22
C CYS A 83 -3.32 11.63 -4.99
N VAL A 84 -2.90 11.13 -3.82
CA VAL A 84 -3.64 11.29 -2.57
C VAL A 84 -3.69 12.76 -2.15
N ILE A 85 -2.58 13.49 -2.23
CA ILE A 85 -2.55 14.93 -1.88
C ILE A 85 -3.51 15.73 -2.76
N ILE A 86 -3.45 15.53 -4.07
CA ILE A 86 -4.32 16.22 -5.04
C ILE A 86 -5.79 15.85 -4.79
N ALA A 87 -6.07 14.57 -4.56
CA ALA A 87 -7.42 14.13 -4.24
C ALA A 87 -7.96 14.82 -2.98
N LEU A 88 -7.20 14.81 -1.88
CA LEU A 88 -7.65 15.34 -0.59
C LEU A 88 -7.72 16.87 -0.55
N ASN A 89 -6.81 17.55 -1.24
CA ASN A 89 -6.69 19.02 -1.15
C ASN A 89 -7.35 19.77 -2.30
N GLN A 90 -7.68 19.11 -3.41
CA GLN A 90 -8.34 19.74 -4.56
C GLN A 90 -9.61 19.01 -4.98
N LEU A 91 -9.51 17.77 -5.45
CA LEU A 91 -10.63 17.07 -6.10
C LEU A 91 -11.78 16.75 -5.14
N MET A 92 -11.46 16.43 -3.89
CA MET A 92 -12.39 16.08 -2.81
C MET A 92 -12.30 17.07 -1.63
N ARG A 93 -11.88 18.32 -1.87
CA ARG A 93 -11.61 19.28 -0.79
C ARG A 93 -12.85 19.64 0.04
N ASP A 94 -14.03 19.69 -0.60
CA ASP A 94 -15.28 20.11 0.05
C ASP A 94 -15.84 19.03 0.97
N SER A 95 -15.47 17.76 0.75
CA SER A 95 -15.70 16.70 1.72
C SER A 95 -14.71 15.56 1.48
N LYS A 96 -13.92 15.26 2.52
CA LYS A 96 -12.84 14.26 2.44
C LYS A 96 -13.41 12.84 2.32
N PRO A 97 -12.65 11.90 1.73
CA PRO A 97 -12.98 10.49 1.80
C PRO A 97 -12.98 9.99 3.25
N ASP A 98 -13.83 9.01 3.53
CA ASP A 98 -13.84 8.28 4.80
C ASP A 98 -12.80 7.14 4.81
N LEU A 99 -12.36 6.70 3.64
CA LEU A 99 -11.44 5.59 3.44
C LEU A 99 -10.63 5.77 2.17
N VAL A 100 -9.32 5.54 2.26
CA VAL A 100 -8.42 5.40 1.11
C VAL A 100 -8.05 3.93 0.95
N LEU A 101 -8.17 3.41 -0.26
CA LEU A 101 -7.74 2.08 -0.65
C LEU A 101 -6.61 2.22 -1.69
N SER A 102 -5.44 1.68 -1.40
CA SER A 102 -4.29 1.73 -2.30
C SER A 102 -3.95 0.33 -2.83
N GLY A 103 -3.82 0.18 -4.15
CA GLY A 103 -3.51 -1.07 -4.84
C GLY A 103 -4.59 -1.52 -5.83
N ILE A 104 -4.84 -2.81 -6.05
CA ILE A 104 -4.08 -3.95 -5.50
C ILE A 104 -2.76 -4.07 -6.28
N ASN A 105 -1.63 -3.93 -5.58
CA ASN A 105 -0.30 -3.97 -6.18
C ASN A 105 0.01 -5.33 -6.83
N ARG A 106 0.70 -5.31 -7.98
CA ARG A 106 1.27 -6.50 -8.63
C ARG A 106 2.57 -6.92 -7.93
N GLY A 107 2.44 -7.59 -6.81
CA GLY A 107 3.57 -8.05 -5.98
C GLY A 107 3.32 -7.75 -4.51
N VAL A 108 4.05 -8.44 -3.63
CA VAL A 108 3.94 -8.26 -2.18
C VAL A 108 4.62 -6.98 -1.72
N ASN A 109 4.09 -6.38 -0.66
CA ASN A 109 4.77 -5.32 0.10
C ASN A 109 4.85 -5.78 1.56
N ILE A 110 5.85 -6.59 1.87
CA ILE A 110 6.07 -7.22 3.18
C ILE A 110 7.47 -6.90 3.70
N ALA A 111 7.70 -7.16 4.99
CA ALA A 111 9.02 -6.99 5.59
C ALA A 111 9.62 -5.60 5.28
N GLU A 112 10.90 -5.51 4.90
CA GLU A 112 11.56 -4.23 4.64
C GLU A 112 11.03 -3.49 3.39
N ASP A 113 10.42 -4.21 2.44
CA ASP A 113 9.90 -3.65 1.18
C ASP A 113 8.78 -2.62 1.40
N VAL A 114 8.14 -2.68 2.57
CA VAL A 114 7.16 -1.70 3.04
C VAL A 114 7.66 -0.26 2.89
N THR A 115 8.96 -0.03 3.09
CA THR A 115 9.57 1.31 3.07
C THR A 115 9.70 1.88 1.66
N TYR A 116 9.80 1.02 0.64
CA TYR A 116 10.03 1.41 -0.76
C TYR A 116 8.74 1.38 -1.59
N SER A 117 7.65 0.94 -1.00
CA SER A 117 6.37 0.74 -1.68
C SER A 117 5.64 2.06 -1.95
N GLY A 118 5.31 2.32 -3.21
CA GLY A 118 4.42 3.43 -3.60
C GLY A 118 2.97 3.18 -3.16
N THR A 119 2.50 1.94 -3.29
CA THR A 119 1.19 1.51 -2.76
C THR A 119 1.06 1.83 -1.27
N ILE A 120 2.06 1.53 -0.44
CA ILE A 120 2.02 1.87 1.00
C ILE A 120 2.27 3.38 1.20
N GLY A 121 3.12 4.02 0.40
CA GLY A 121 3.35 5.48 0.44
C GLY A 121 2.05 6.29 0.29
N ALA A 122 1.14 5.89 -0.60
CA ALA A 122 -0.18 6.50 -0.71
C ALA A 122 -1.04 6.31 0.55
N ALA A 123 -0.97 5.12 1.17
CA ALA A 123 -1.69 4.84 2.41
C ALA A 123 -1.10 5.61 3.62
N TYR A 124 0.22 5.82 3.65
CA TYR A 124 0.88 6.69 4.62
C TYR A 124 0.36 8.12 4.53
N GLU A 125 0.29 8.66 3.32
CA GLU A 125 -0.19 10.02 3.08
C GLU A 125 -1.64 10.21 3.54
N ALA A 126 -2.50 9.24 3.27
CA ALA A 126 -3.87 9.25 3.74
C ALA A 126 -3.94 9.23 5.29
N ALA A 127 -3.14 8.39 5.94
CA ALA A 127 -3.08 8.31 7.40
C ALA A 127 -2.56 9.62 8.02
N ILE A 128 -1.54 10.25 7.42
CA ILE A 128 -1.04 11.58 7.82
C ILE A 128 -2.14 12.63 7.73
N ALA A 129 -2.98 12.57 6.69
CA ALA A 129 -4.12 13.46 6.53
C ALA A 129 -5.30 13.14 7.46
N GLY A 130 -5.16 12.14 8.34
CA GLY A 130 -6.19 11.71 9.30
C GLY A 130 -7.29 10.85 8.67
N VAL A 131 -7.04 10.27 7.50
CA VAL A 131 -7.99 9.40 6.79
C VAL A 131 -7.58 7.94 6.96
N ARG A 132 -8.57 7.07 7.21
CA ARG A 132 -8.38 5.63 7.27
C ARG A 132 -7.80 5.10 5.95
N ALA A 133 -6.78 4.25 5.98
CA ALA A 133 -6.10 3.80 4.78
C ALA A 133 -5.74 2.31 4.79
N ILE A 134 -6.07 1.58 3.72
CA ILE A 134 -5.70 0.17 3.54
C ILE A 134 -4.88 0.03 2.25
N ALA A 135 -3.69 -0.53 2.37
CA ALA A 135 -2.85 -0.91 1.22
C ALA A 135 -3.06 -2.40 0.91
N PHE A 136 -3.20 -2.75 -0.37
CA PHE A 136 -3.42 -4.11 -0.83
C PHE A 136 -2.34 -4.55 -1.81
N SER A 137 -1.93 -5.80 -1.69
CA SER A 137 -0.85 -6.38 -2.50
C SER A 137 -1.14 -7.85 -2.79
N GLN A 138 -0.91 -8.29 -4.01
CA GLN A 138 -1.11 -9.69 -4.43
C GLN A 138 0.23 -10.34 -4.71
N GLU A 139 0.50 -11.44 -4.03
CA GLU A 139 1.71 -12.24 -4.26
C GLU A 139 1.69 -12.85 -5.66
N LEU A 140 2.84 -12.78 -6.33
CA LEU A 140 3.09 -13.44 -7.61
C LEU A 140 3.36 -14.93 -7.39
N SER A 141 3.01 -15.75 -8.40
CA SER A 141 3.40 -17.15 -8.41
C SER A 141 4.93 -17.30 -8.49
N VAL A 142 5.42 -18.53 -8.27
CA VAL A 142 6.85 -18.87 -8.43
C VAL A 142 7.35 -18.56 -9.85
N ASN A 143 6.46 -18.56 -10.85
CA ASN A 143 6.77 -18.25 -12.24
C ASN A 143 6.59 -16.75 -12.58
N SER A 144 6.44 -15.88 -11.57
CA SER A 144 6.18 -14.45 -11.73
C SER A 144 4.85 -14.12 -12.43
N GLU A 145 3.91 -15.05 -12.44
CA GLU A 145 2.55 -14.83 -12.96
C GLU A 145 1.67 -14.24 -11.87
N ILE A 146 0.77 -13.34 -12.25
CA ILE A 146 -0.18 -12.73 -11.33
C ILE A 146 -1.48 -13.53 -11.30
N ASN A 147 -1.97 -13.85 -10.10
CA ASN A 147 -3.27 -14.50 -9.92
C ASN A 147 -4.09 -13.69 -8.91
N TRP A 148 -5.06 -12.93 -9.43
CA TRP A 148 -5.92 -12.08 -8.61
C TRP A 148 -7.01 -12.82 -7.84
N SER A 149 -7.13 -14.15 -7.97
CA SER A 149 -8.25 -14.91 -7.37
C SER A 149 -8.37 -14.73 -5.86
N SER A 150 -7.24 -14.71 -5.14
CA SER A 150 -7.22 -14.54 -3.69
C SER A 150 -7.78 -13.18 -3.27
N ALA A 151 -7.27 -12.10 -3.88
CA ALA A 151 -7.77 -10.75 -3.65
C ALA A 151 -9.23 -10.60 -4.09
N LYS A 152 -9.60 -11.09 -5.27
CA LYS A 152 -10.97 -11.03 -5.82
C LYS A 152 -12.00 -11.69 -4.89
N LEU A 153 -11.64 -12.82 -4.28
CA LEU A 153 -12.53 -13.54 -3.35
C LEU A 153 -12.60 -12.89 -1.97
N SER A 154 -11.51 -12.28 -1.50
CA SER A 154 -11.37 -11.95 -0.06
C SER A 154 -11.40 -10.45 0.26
N ALA A 155 -11.00 -9.58 -0.67
CA ALA A 155 -10.75 -8.17 -0.35
C ALA A 155 -12.02 -7.43 0.09
N ALA A 156 -13.18 -7.74 -0.50
CA ALA A 156 -14.45 -7.12 -0.11
C ALA A 156 -14.78 -7.37 1.37
N ASP A 157 -14.63 -8.62 1.82
CA ASP A 157 -14.91 -8.99 3.21
C ASP A 157 -13.84 -8.50 4.17
N VAL A 158 -12.57 -8.44 3.73
CA VAL A 158 -11.49 -7.81 4.49
C VAL A 158 -11.80 -6.34 4.72
N ILE A 159 -12.18 -5.59 3.68
CA ILE A 159 -12.53 -4.16 3.79
C ILE A 159 -13.68 -3.97 4.78
N LYS A 160 -14.77 -4.73 4.66
CA LYS A 160 -15.92 -4.66 5.61
C LYS A 160 -15.49 -4.93 7.06
N LYS A 161 -14.69 -5.98 7.27
CA LYS A 161 -14.22 -6.37 8.60
C LYS A 161 -13.33 -5.30 9.22
N LEU A 162 -12.38 -4.75 8.46
CA LEU A 162 -11.44 -3.75 8.94
C LEU A 162 -12.12 -2.39 9.17
N TYR A 163 -12.97 -1.95 8.25
CA TYR A 163 -13.65 -0.65 8.36
C TYR A 163 -14.63 -0.58 9.53
N SER A 164 -15.23 -1.71 9.91
CA SER A 164 -16.13 -1.80 11.08
C SER A 164 -15.41 -1.76 12.42
N GLN A 165 -14.07 -1.76 12.46
CA GLN A 165 -13.30 -1.66 13.70
C GLN A 165 -13.03 -0.21 14.11
N GLN A 166 -12.64 -0.05 15.37
CA GLN A 166 -11.96 1.15 15.85
C GLN A 166 -10.58 1.23 15.18
N TRP A 167 -10.19 2.45 14.82
CA TRP A 167 -8.98 2.68 14.04
C TRP A 167 -8.15 3.80 14.66
N LYS A 168 -6.90 3.52 14.98
CA LYS A 168 -5.95 4.54 15.44
C LYS A 168 -5.64 5.53 14.31
N ALA A 169 -5.85 6.83 14.52
CA ALA A 169 -5.74 7.86 13.46
C ALA A 169 -4.39 7.85 12.70
N ASP A 170 -3.31 7.46 13.38
CA ASP A 170 -1.94 7.47 12.85
C ASP A 170 -1.49 6.11 12.30
N CYS A 171 -2.43 5.29 11.86
CA CYS A 171 -2.20 3.90 11.47
C CYS A 171 -2.83 3.61 10.11
N LEU A 172 -2.10 2.89 9.26
CA LEU A 172 -2.62 2.26 8.05
C LEU A 172 -2.60 0.73 8.22
N LEU A 173 -3.39 0.03 7.41
CA LEU A 173 -3.43 -1.42 7.39
C LEU A 173 -2.84 -1.94 6.08
N ASN A 174 -1.79 -2.75 6.17
CA ASN A 174 -1.16 -3.37 5.01
C ASN A 174 -1.67 -4.81 4.86
N VAL A 175 -2.29 -5.11 3.72
CA VAL A 175 -2.93 -6.40 3.43
C VAL A 175 -2.22 -7.06 2.25
N ASN A 176 -1.72 -8.28 2.46
CA ASN A 176 -1.12 -9.07 1.40
C ASN A 176 -1.89 -10.37 1.19
N PHE A 177 -2.23 -10.65 -0.06
CA PHE A 177 -2.91 -11.87 -0.50
C PHE A 177 -1.89 -12.87 -1.07
N PRO A 178 -1.96 -14.16 -0.71
CA PRO A 178 -1.06 -15.16 -1.28
C PRO A 178 -1.43 -15.48 -2.74
N SER A 179 -0.46 -16.01 -3.48
CA SER A 179 -0.54 -16.36 -4.92
C SER A 179 -1.46 -17.54 -5.24
N ARG A 180 -1.96 -18.21 -4.21
CA ARG A 180 -2.90 -19.34 -4.29
C ARG A 180 -4.26 -18.96 -3.74
N GLN A 181 -5.30 -19.62 -4.25
CA GLN A 181 -6.65 -19.45 -3.77
C GLN A 181 -6.73 -19.73 -2.26
N VAL A 182 -7.32 -18.79 -1.53
CA VAL A 182 -7.49 -18.88 -0.09
C VAL A 182 -8.88 -19.43 0.19
N ASN A 183 -8.96 -20.54 0.93
CA ASN A 183 -10.23 -20.95 1.54
C ASN A 183 -10.64 -19.89 2.56
N GLU A 184 -11.93 -19.59 2.64
CA GLU A 184 -12.50 -18.59 3.55
C GLU A 184 -11.90 -18.70 4.97
N GLY A 185 -11.57 -17.55 5.57
CA GLY A 185 -11.16 -17.45 6.97
C GLY A 185 -9.66 -17.58 7.27
N LYS A 186 -8.78 -17.82 6.30
CA LYS A 186 -7.32 -17.80 6.54
C LYS A 186 -6.75 -16.38 6.50
N ILE A 187 -7.08 -15.59 7.51
CA ILE A 187 -6.50 -14.26 7.77
C ILE A 187 -5.66 -14.33 9.04
N LYS A 188 -4.48 -13.70 9.03
CA LYS A 188 -3.62 -13.57 10.21
C LYS A 188 -3.21 -12.11 10.39
N ILE A 189 -3.39 -11.60 11.62
CA ILE A 189 -2.75 -10.35 12.03
C ILE A 189 -1.27 -10.65 12.27
N THR A 190 -0.40 -9.87 11.66
CA THR A 190 1.03 -10.14 11.57
C THR A 190 1.87 -8.95 12.03
N THR A 191 3.13 -9.24 12.33
CA THR A 191 4.18 -8.23 12.48
C THR A 191 4.97 -8.12 11.17
N GLN A 192 5.48 -6.93 10.86
CA GLN A 192 6.43 -6.74 9.76
C GLN A 192 7.66 -7.63 9.97
N GLY A 193 7.92 -8.51 8.99
CA GLY A 193 9.04 -9.43 9.03
C GLY A 193 10.37 -8.80 8.62
N ARG A 194 11.35 -9.68 8.42
CA ARG A 194 12.64 -9.36 7.79
C ARG A 194 12.99 -10.45 6.82
N HIS A 195 13.44 -10.07 5.64
CA HIS A 195 13.89 -11.02 4.63
C HIS A 195 15.05 -10.49 3.78
N LYS A 196 15.51 -9.25 3.92
CA LYS A 196 16.57 -8.72 3.07
C LYS A 196 17.96 -9.13 3.57
N LYS A 197 18.74 -9.84 2.76
CA LYS A 197 20.17 -10.12 3.00
C LYS A 197 21.11 -9.14 2.29
N GLY A 198 20.64 -8.50 1.23
CA GLY A 198 21.38 -7.49 0.47
C GLY A 198 20.91 -7.43 -0.98
N ASP A 199 21.55 -6.57 -1.76
CA ASP A 199 21.20 -6.36 -3.17
C ASP A 199 22.30 -6.88 -4.08
N ASP A 200 21.91 -7.50 -5.19
CA ASP A 200 22.84 -7.75 -6.29
C ASP A 200 23.17 -6.42 -6.97
N VAL A 201 24.46 -6.22 -7.29
CA VAL A 201 24.90 -5.02 -8.01
C VAL A 201 25.79 -5.47 -9.16
N ALA A 202 25.29 -5.30 -10.38
CA ALA A 202 26.08 -5.51 -11.59
C ALA A 202 26.84 -4.23 -11.92
N SER A 203 28.08 -4.36 -12.41
CA SER A 203 28.92 -3.23 -12.78
C SER A 203 29.35 -3.36 -14.23
N ASP A 204 29.28 -2.27 -14.99
CA ASP A 204 29.72 -2.20 -16.40
C ASP A 204 30.47 -0.90 -16.71
N LYS A 205 31.36 -0.91 -17.71
CA LYS A 205 32.05 0.30 -18.15
C LYS A 205 31.15 1.11 -19.09
N THR A 206 31.18 2.42 -18.94
CA THR A 206 30.55 3.35 -19.88
C THR A 206 31.43 3.53 -21.11
N ALA A 207 30.81 3.91 -22.24
CA ALA A 207 31.51 4.18 -23.49
C ALA A 207 32.57 5.29 -23.38
N VAL A 208 32.48 6.17 -22.38
CA VAL A 208 33.41 7.29 -22.13
C VAL A 208 34.42 6.99 -20.99
N GLY A 209 34.58 5.73 -20.61
CA GLY A 209 35.60 5.30 -19.63
C GLY A 209 35.20 5.39 -18.15
N GLY A 210 33.99 5.88 -17.84
CA GLY A 210 33.41 5.81 -16.49
C GLY A 210 32.85 4.44 -16.13
N GLN A 211 32.37 4.29 -14.89
CA GLN A 211 31.74 3.06 -14.38
C GLN A 211 30.23 3.27 -14.21
N ARG A 212 29.42 2.28 -14.59
CA ARG A 212 27.98 2.20 -14.37
C ARG A 212 27.67 1.02 -13.46
N TYR A 213 26.68 1.18 -12.60
CA TYR A 213 26.16 0.13 -11.74
C TYR A 213 24.65 -0.04 -11.98
N LYS A 214 24.16 -1.28 -11.92
CA LYS A 214 22.74 -1.62 -11.95
C LYS A 214 22.42 -2.43 -10.71
N ILE A 215 21.49 -1.92 -9.91
CA ILE A 215 20.91 -2.68 -8.79
C ILE A 215 20.02 -3.77 -9.40
N GLY A 216 20.33 -5.02 -9.04
CA GLY A 216 19.67 -6.23 -9.50
C GLY A 216 18.66 -6.75 -8.49
N ALA A 217 18.49 -8.07 -8.46
CA ALA A 217 17.55 -8.72 -7.56
C ALA A 217 17.96 -8.56 -6.08
N VAL A 218 16.96 -8.49 -5.21
CA VAL A 218 17.16 -8.57 -3.77
C VAL A 218 17.51 -10.01 -3.41
N ARG A 219 18.58 -10.21 -2.65
CA ARG A 219 18.91 -11.51 -2.05
C ARG A 219 18.10 -11.67 -0.78
N LEU A 220 17.28 -12.72 -0.72
CA LEU A 220 16.34 -12.95 0.37
C LEU A 220 16.84 -13.97 1.40
N ASP A 221 16.43 -13.79 2.65
CA ASP A 221 16.42 -14.82 3.67
C ASP A 221 15.14 -15.64 3.59
N ASN A 222 15.28 -16.95 3.41
CA ASN A 222 14.16 -17.86 3.23
C ASN A 222 13.63 -18.44 4.56
N THR A 223 14.10 -17.90 5.69
CA THR A 223 13.78 -18.35 7.05
C THR A 223 12.81 -17.37 7.73
N PRO A 224 11.50 -17.42 7.42
CA PRO A 224 10.55 -16.48 7.99
C PRO A 224 10.37 -16.72 9.49
N GLN A 225 10.37 -15.64 10.25
CA GLN A 225 10.11 -15.67 11.70
C GLN A 225 8.62 -15.93 11.98
N GLN A 226 8.34 -16.58 13.11
CA GLN A 226 6.97 -16.88 13.50
C GLN A 226 6.16 -15.60 13.72
N GLY A 227 4.93 -15.56 13.19
CA GLY A 227 4.03 -14.43 13.36
C GLY A 227 4.22 -13.29 12.36
N THR A 228 5.20 -13.40 11.46
CA THR A 228 5.46 -12.38 10.43
C THR A 228 4.52 -12.47 9.24
N ASP A 229 4.41 -11.37 8.52
CA ASP A 229 3.81 -11.26 7.19
C ASP A 229 4.43 -12.25 6.17
N VAL A 230 5.76 -12.37 6.17
CA VAL A 230 6.50 -13.34 5.34
C VAL A 230 6.06 -14.78 5.62
N GLN A 231 5.94 -15.14 6.90
CA GLN A 231 5.49 -16.50 7.28
C GLN A 231 4.04 -16.75 6.84
N ALA A 232 3.16 -15.76 7.01
CA ALA A 232 1.74 -15.90 6.66
C ALA A 232 1.58 -16.20 5.16
N LEU A 233 2.24 -15.43 4.29
CA LEU A 233 2.17 -15.64 2.85
C LEU A 233 2.78 -16.97 2.41
N LYS A 234 3.93 -17.37 2.95
CA LYS A 234 4.53 -18.69 2.71
C LYS A 234 3.54 -19.83 3.04
N ASN A 235 2.75 -19.63 4.10
CA ASN A 235 1.71 -20.57 4.53
C ASN A 235 0.37 -20.39 3.79
N GLY A 236 0.27 -19.45 2.85
CA GLY A 236 -0.93 -19.24 2.03
C GLY A 236 -2.07 -18.65 2.83
N ILE A 237 -1.72 -17.75 3.74
CA ILE A 237 -2.63 -17.07 4.66
C ILE A 237 -2.55 -15.58 4.31
N ILE A 238 -3.70 -14.90 4.27
CA ILE A 238 -3.76 -13.45 4.08
C ILE A 238 -3.10 -12.78 5.28
N SER A 239 -2.12 -11.93 5.03
CA SER A 239 -1.42 -11.15 6.05
C SER A 239 -2.09 -9.79 6.21
N ILE A 240 -2.33 -9.37 7.46
CA ILE A 240 -2.74 -8.00 7.79
C ILE A 240 -1.77 -7.45 8.84
N THR A 241 -1.00 -6.44 8.46
CA THR A 241 -0.03 -5.78 9.35
C THR A 241 -0.48 -4.34 9.60
N PRO A 242 -0.82 -3.96 10.84
CA PRO A 242 -1.02 -2.56 11.21
C PRO A 242 0.33 -1.83 11.22
N ILE A 243 0.40 -0.67 10.56
CA ILE A 243 1.62 0.12 10.40
C ILE A 243 1.38 1.54 10.89
N THR A 244 2.24 2.00 11.81
CA THR A 244 2.19 3.35 12.39
C THR A 244 3.02 4.32 11.57
N ILE A 245 2.53 5.55 11.39
CA ILE A 245 3.29 6.64 10.73
C ILE A 245 4.35 7.24 11.66
N ASN A 246 4.20 7.07 12.98
CA ASN A 246 5.20 7.50 13.95
C ASN A 246 6.27 6.41 14.14
N HIS A 247 7.44 6.63 13.55
CA HIS A 247 8.59 5.73 13.60
C HIS A 247 9.43 5.82 14.88
N THR A 248 9.01 6.60 15.89
CA THR A 248 9.74 6.70 17.15
C THR A 248 9.75 5.34 17.87
N ASP A 249 10.93 4.74 18.02
CA ASP A 249 11.11 3.60 18.91
C ASP A 249 11.01 4.09 20.36
N ASN A 250 9.84 3.90 20.97
CA ASN A 250 9.59 4.33 22.34
C ASN A 250 10.44 3.55 23.35
N ALA A 251 10.73 2.27 23.10
CA ALA A 251 11.54 1.48 24.01
C ALA A 251 12.99 1.99 24.03
N PHE A 252 13.56 2.27 22.85
CA PHE A 252 14.91 2.83 22.77
C PHE A 252 14.97 4.28 23.27
N LYS A 253 13.94 5.09 23.00
CA LYS A 253 13.83 6.45 23.55
C LYS A 253 13.84 6.43 25.08
N ASP A 254 13.11 5.51 25.71
CA ASP A 254 13.07 5.40 27.17
C ASP A 254 14.38 4.86 27.75
N TYR A 255 15.06 3.95 27.05
CA TYR A 255 16.43 3.54 27.37
C TYR A 255 17.39 4.75 27.38
N LEU A 256 17.36 5.61 26.35
CA LEU A 256 18.25 6.77 26.26
C LEU A 256 18.05 7.79 27.39
N LYS A 257 16.82 7.95 27.90
CA LYS A 257 16.55 8.79 29.10
C LYS A 257 17.18 8.26 30.38
N GLY A 258 17.48 6.97 30.43
CA GLY A 258 18.20 6.36 31.55
C GLY A 258 19.72 6.49 31.43
N VAL A 259 20.22 6.88 30.25
CA VAL A 259 21.66 6.99 29.95
C VAL A 259 22.12 8.46 29.93
N LEU A 260 21.28 9.38 29.48
CA LEU A 260 21.52 10.84 29.43
C LEU A 260 20.77 11.55 30.56
#